data_AF-A0AAN7WYP6-F1
#
_entry.id   AF-A0AAN7WYP6-F1
#
_cell.length_a   1.000
_cell.length_b   1.000
_cell.length_c   1.000
_cell.angle_alpha   90.00
_cell.angle_beta   90.00
_cell.angle_gamma   90.00
#
_symmetry.space_group_name_H-M   'P 1'
#
loop_
_entity.id
_entity.type
_entity.pdbx_description
1 polymer ?
#
loop_
_entity_poly.entity_id
_entity_poly.type
_entity_poly.pdbx_seq_one_letter_code
_entity_poly.pdbx_strand_id
1 'polypeptide(L)'
;MGNSFTCDCDNVWFGQWAVNYNSTQVYDASNFECNYPKGLKGTKLLDLDAHSCTVDIEFICFITTTCTTLLFMVVTFTYHFLRWKLAYAYYIFLAWLFDTKLKNKQAPNQYDAFISYNTHDESWVIKELVPKLEAEKGFRLCLHHRDFEPGKPIIENITDAIYGSRKTICVISHKYLESEWCSREIQVASFRLFDEQKDVLILVFLEDIPSPQLSDYHRIRKLLKKKTYLSWPQAGEHPELFWAKLCQALKTREDLSEDRLLLTVGDRP
;
A
#
# COMPACT_ATOMS: atom_id res chain seq x y z
N MET A 1 -66.54 26.37 -40.32
CA MET A 1 -65.30 25.88 -40.93
C MET A 1 -64.19 26.19 -39.94
N GLY A 2 -63.80 25.23 -39.10
CA GLY A 2 -62.82 25.46 -38.03
C GLY A 2 -61.47 24.92 -38.47
N ASN A 3 -60.55 25.80 -38.86
CA ASN A 3 -59.16 25.41 -39.07
C ASN A 3 -58.56 25.12 -37.70
N SER A 4 -58.05 23.90 -37.51
CA SER A 4 -57.38 23.50 -36.27
C SER A 4 -55.92 23.94 -36.34
N PHE A 5 -55.61 25.13 -35.83
CA PHE A 5 -54.22 25.60 -35.76
C PHE A 5 -53.45 24.92 -34.62
N THR A 6 -52.23 24.53 -34.93
CA THR A 6 -51.24 24.07 -33.97
C THR A 6 -50.38 25.28 -33.60
N CYS A 7 -50.34 25.64 -32.33
CA CYS A 7 -49.55 26.75 -31.81
C CYS A 7 -48.22 26.23 -31.30
N ASP A 8 -47.38 25.85 -32.25
CA ASP A 8 -45.99 25.45 -32.11
C ASP A 8 -45.08 26.42 -32.87
N CYS A 9 -43.77 26.23 -32.72
CA CYS A 9 -42.78 27.05 -33.38
C CYS A 9 -42.80 26.92 -34.92
N ASP A 10 -43.41 25.86 -35.44
CA ASP A 10 -43.54 25.63 -36.88
C ASP A 10 -44.61 26.52 -37.52
N ASN A 11 -45.54 27.09 -36.75
CA ASN A 11 -46.63 27.95 -37.25
C ASN A 11 -46.44 29.44 -36.95
N VAL A 12 -45.34 29.83 -36.28
CA VAL A 12 -45.00 31.23 -35.99
C VAL A 12 -44.89 32.09 -37.26
N TRP A 13 -44.33 31.53 -38.33
CA TRP A 13 -44.19 32.24 -39.62
C TRP A 13 -45.54 32.67 -40.21
N PHE A 14 -46.60 31.87 -40.01
CA PHE A 14 -47.92 32.14 -40.56
C PHE A 14 -48.55 33.34 -39.87
N GLY A 15 -48.44 33.43 -38.54
CA GLY A 15 -48.90 34.59 -37.77
C GLY A 15 -48.15 35.87 -38.17
N GLN A 16 -46.82 35.80 -38.28
CA GLN A 16 -46.00 36.94 -38.72
C GLN A 16 -46.30 37.38 -40.16
N TRP A 17 -46.46 36.42 -41.08
CA TRP A 17 -46.82 36.70 -42.47
C TRP A 17 -48.21 37.32 -42.58
N ALA A 18 -49.20 36.78 -41.86
CA ALA A 18 -50.58 37.26 -41.89
C ALA A 18 -50.73 38.70 -41.38
N VAL A 19 -49.84 39.16 -40.49
CA VAL A 19 -49.85 40.53 -39.95
C VAL A 19 -48.94 41.48 -40.73
N ASN A 20 -47.74 41.05 -41.15
CA ASN A 20 -46.71 41.95 -41.66
C ASN A 20 -46.73 42.12 -43.19
N TYR A 21 -47.43 41.26 -43.94
CA TYR A 21 -47.38 41.29 -45.40
C TYR A 21 -48.55 42.09 -46.02
N ASN A 22 -48.25 43.27 -46.56
CA ASN A 22 -49.27 44.22 -47.04
C ASN A 22 -49.99 43.84 -48.34
N SER A 23 -49.53 42.82 -49.08
CA SER A 23 -50.12 42.47 -50.38
C SER A 23 -51.28 41.46 -50.29
N THR A 24 -51.52 40.86 -49.12
CA THR A 24 -52.59 39.87 -48.91
C THR A 24 -53.22 40.04 -47.54
N GLN A 25 -54.55 40.14 -47.46
CA GLN A 25 -55.27 40.20 -46.19
C GLN A 25 -55.88 38.83 -45.87
N VAL A 26 -55.52 38.26 -44.73
CA VAL A 26 -56.17 37.06 -44.20
C VAL A 26 -57.42 37.49 -43.43
N TYR A 27 -58.59 37.13 -43.96
CA TYR A 27 -59.87 37.46 -43.33
C TYR A 27 -59.96 36.79 -41.94
N ASP A 28 -60.31 37.59 -40.94
CA ASP A 28 -60.53 37.16 -39.55
C ASP A 28 -59.31 36.52 -38.84
N ALA A 29 -58.10 36.86 -39.27
CA ALA A 29 -56.86 36.31 -38.71
C ALA A 29 -56.69 36.51 -37.20
N SER A 30 -57.25 37.60 -36.65
CA SER A 30 -57.24 37.89 -35.21
C SER A 30 -58.09 36.92 -34.38
N ASN A 31 -59.02 36.21 -35.00
CA ASN A 31 -59.90 35.26 -34.31
C ASN A 31 -59.43 33.81 -34.38
N PHE A 32 -58.35 33.51 -35.10
CA PHE A 32 -57.79 32.17 -35.15
C PHE A 32 -57.33 31.70 -33.78
N GLU A 33 -57.81 30.53 -33.38
CA GLU A 33 -57.56 29.93 -32.08
C GLU A 33 -56.71 28.68 -32.18
N CYS A 34 -55.83 28.52 -31.20
CA CYS A 34 -54.99 27.36 -31.01
C CYS A 34 -55.82 26.14 -30.56
N ASN A 35 -55.65 24.99 -31.21
CA ASN A 35 -56.25 23.72 -30.76
C ASN A 35 -55.24 22.80 -30.04
N TYR A 36 -53.96 22.94 -30.37
CA TYR A 36 -52.83 22.21 -29.77
C TYR A 36 -51.65 23.17 -29.56
N PRO A 37 -50.79 23.00 -28.53
CA PRO A 37 -50.86 22.02 -27.43
C PRO A 37 -51.98 22.33 -26.43
N LYS A 38 -52.37 21.33 -25.63
CA LYS A 38 -53.51 21.46 -24.68
C LYS A 38 -53.40 22.67 -23.75
N GLY A 39 -52.18 23.08 -23.38
CA GLY A 39 -51.94 24.23 -22.51
C GLY A 39 -52.20 25.60 -23.15
N LEU A 40 -52.20 25.68 -24.48
CA LEU A 40 -52.49 26.90 -25.26
C LEU A 40 -53.84 26.80 -25.97
N LYS A 41 -54.66 25.80 -25.66
CA LYS A 41 -55.94 25.61 -26.36
C LYS A 41 -56.90 26.78 -26.07
N GLY A 42 -57.39 27.42 -27.13
CA GLY A 42 -58.30 28.56 -27.06
C GLY A 42 -57.61 29.92 -26.97
N THR A 43 -56.28 29.99 -26.92
CA THR A 43 -55.56 31.28 -27.08
C THR A 43 -55.54 31.69 -28.54
N LYS A 44 -55.38 32.99 -28.82
CA LYS A 44 -55.27 33.49 -30.20
C LYS A 44 -53.92 33.11 -30.79
N LEU A 45 -53.93 32.72 -32.06
CA LEU A 45 -52.72 32.32 -32.80
C LEU A 45 -51.71 33.47 -32.93
N LEU A 46 -52.19 34.72 -33.00
CA LEU A 46 -51.35 35.91 -33.11
C LEU A 46 -50.69 36.34 -31.78
N ASP A 47 -51.16 35.81 -30.64
CA ASP A 47 -50.57 36.08 -29.32
C ASP A 47 -49.42 35.12 -28.99
N LEU A 48 -49.03 34.24 -29.92
CA LEU A 48 -47.92 33.32 -29.75
C LEU A 48 -46.59 34.07 -29.76
N ASP A 49 -45.85 33.98 -28.65
CA ASP A 49 -44.53 34.60 -28.53
C ASP A 49 -43.46 33.86 -29.35
N ALA A 50 -43.09 34.46 -30.48
CA ALA A 50 -42.05 33.95 -31.39
C ALA A 50 -40.65 33.91 -30.74
N HIS A 51 -40.38 34.73 -29.72
CA HIS A 51 -39.08 34.79 -29.05
C HIS A 51 -38.79 33.51 -28.25
N SER A 52 -39.83 32.85 -27.74
CA SER A 52 -39.68 31.58 -27.03
C SER A 52 -39.31 30.40 -27.95
N CYS A 53 -39.38 30.59 -29.27
CA CYS A 53 -39.11 29.57 -30.29
C CYS A 53 -37.69 29.62 -30.86
N THR A 54 -36.91 30.67 -30.57
CA THR A 54 -35.51 30.73 -30.93
C THR A 54 -34.71 29.94 -29.90
N VAL A 55 -34.29 28.73 -30.28
CA VAL A 55 -33.23 28.04 -29.54
C VAL A 55 -31.95 28.83 -29.76
N ASP A 56 -31.39 29.41 -28.69
CA ASP A 56 -30.13 30.17 -28.75
C ASP A 56 -28.95 29.21 -29.03
N ILE A 57 -28.79 28.82 -30.29
CA ILE A 57 -27.70 27.96 -30.77
C ILE A 57 -26.35 28.57 -30.35
N GLU A 58 -26.23 29.90 -30.37
CA GLU A 58 -25.05 30.61 -29.90
C GLU A 58 -24.77 30.37 -28.41
N PHE A 59 -25.81 30.37 -27.58
CA PHE A 59 -25.69 30.08 -26.15
C PHE A 59 -25.29 28.62 -25.90
N ILE A 60 -25.89 27.67 -26.62
CA ILE A 60 -25.54 26.25 -26.51
C ILE A 60 -24.10 26.00 -26.97
N CYS A 61 -23.68 26.60 -28.09
CA CYS A 61 -22.31 26.54 -28.59
C CYS A 61 -21.33 27.17 -27.58
N PHE A 62 -21.70 28.27 -26.93
CA PHE A 62 -20.89 28.89 -25.89
C PHE A 62 -20.70 27.98 -24.68
N ILE A 63 -21.77 27.36 -24.17
CA ILE A 63 -21.69 26.43 -23.03
C ILE A 63 -20.85 25.19 -23.39
N THR A 64 -21.06 24.60 -24.57
CA THR A 64 -20.31 23.39 -24.98
C THR A 64 -18.82 23.67 -25.20
N THR A 65 -18.47 24.80 -25.83
CA THR A 65 -17.07 25.19 -26.05
C THR A 65 -16.37 25.54 -24.73
N THR A 66 -17.04 26.22 -23.81
CA THR A 66 -16.48 26.53 -22.49
C THR A 66 -16.28 25.26 -21.64
N CYS A 67 -17.23 24.33 -21.63
CA CYS A 67 -17.08 23.05 -20.93
C CYS A 67 -15.92 22.21 -21.49
N THR A 68 -15.81 22.10 -22.82
CA THR A 68 -14.74 21.31 -23.46
C THR A 68 -13.35 21.89 -23.22
N THR A 69 -13.20 23.21 -23.28
CA THR A 69 -11.92 23.89 -22.98
C THR A 69 -11.50 23.73 -21.52
N LEU A 70 -12.43 23.84 -20.57
CA LEU A 70 -12.16 23.61 -19.15
C LEU A 70 -11.72 22.16 -18.88
N LEU A 71 -12.40 21.18 -19.47
CA LEU A 71 -12.02 19.77 -19.34
C LEU A 71 -10.59 19.52 -19.85
N PHE A 72 -10.25 20.08 -21.02
CA PHE A 72 -8.91 19.94 -21.58
C PHE A 72 -7.82 20.55 -20.69
N MET A 73 -8.08 21.72 -20.09
CA MET A 73 -7.15 22.34 -19.14
C MET A 73 -6.94 21.46 -17.89
N VAL A 74 -8.02 20.92 -17.31
CA VAL A 74 -7.94 20.03 -16.14
C VAL A 74 -7.15 18.75 -16.44
N VAL A 75 -7.41 18.11 -17.58
CA VAL A 75 -6.69 16.89 -18.00
C VAL A 75 -5.20 17.18 -18.19
N THR A 76 -4.87 18.30 -18.84
CA THR A 76 -3.48 18.67 -19.09
C THR A 76 -2.76 19.00 -17.78
N PHE A 77 -3.41 19.74 -16.88
CA PHE A 77 -2.86 20.08 -15.57
C PHE A 77 -2.63 18.84 -14.70
N THR A 78 -3.61 17.93 -14.64
CA THR A 78 -3.48 16.67 -13.89
C THR A 78 -2.37 15.79 -14.46
N TYR A 79 -2.26 15.70 -15.79
CA TYR A 79 -1.20 14.94 -16.45
C TYR A 79 0.19 15.54 -16.18
N HIS A 80 0.34 16.86 -16.30
CA HIS A 80 1.65 17.48 -16.16
C HIS A 80 2.10 17.56 -14.69
N PHE A 81 1.18 17.89 -13.78
CA PHE A 81 1.53 18.19 -12.38
C PHE A 81 1.25 17.03 -11.42
N LEU A 82 0.19 16.25 -11.64
CA LEU A 82 -0.22 15.19 -10.73
C LEU A 82 0.20 13.79 -11.18
N ARG A 83 0.68 13.56 -12.41
CA ARG A 83 1.02 12.21 -12.90
C ARG A 83 2.00 11.47 -11.99
N TRP A 84 3.09 12.11 -11.57
CA TRP A 84 4.06 11.49 -10.66
C TRP A 84 3.48 11.27 -9.26
N LYS A 85 2.62 12.17 -8.77
CA LYS A 85 1.95 12.03 -7.48
C LYS A 85 0.94 10.88 -7.49
N LEU A 86 0.17 10.73 -8.58
CA LEU A 86 -0.79 9.66 -8.78
C LEU A 86 -0.08 8.31 -8.95
N ALA A 87 1.01 8.26 -9.72
CA ALA A 87 1.83 7.05 -9.84
C ALA A 87 2.42 6.65 -8.48
N TYR A 88 2.97 7.60 -7.73
CA TYR A 88 3.50 7.34 -6.39
C TYR A 88 2.42 6.88 -5.41
N ALA A 89 1.26 7.56 -5.39
CA ALA A 89 0.11 7.16 -4.58
C ALA A 89 -0.42 5.76 -4.95
N TYR A 90 -0.44 5.42 -6.24
CA TYR A 90 -0.80 4.09 -6.73
C TYR A 90 0.16 3.02 -6.21
N TYR A 91 1.48 3.24 -6.27
CA TYR A 91 2.45 2.29 -5.72
C TYR A 91 2.37 2.16 -4.20
N ILE A 92 2.13 3.25 -3.47
CA ILE A 92 1.87 3.19 -2.02
C ILE A 92 0.61 2.40 -1.73
N PHE A 93 -0.48 2.65 -2.45
CA PHE A 93 -1.73 1.94 -2.29
C PHE A 93 -1.56 0.44 -2.57
N LEU A 94 -0.82 0.10 -3.63
CA LEU A 94 -0.48 -1.28 -3.95
C LEU A 94 0.35 -1.92 -2.83
N ALA A 95 1.37 -1.23 -2.31
CA ALA A 95 2.17 -1.70 -1.19
C ALA A 95 1.33 -1.90 0.08
N TRP A 96 0.38 -1.01 0.36
CA TRP A 96 -0.56 -1.12 1.48
C TRP A 96 -1.51 -2.31 1.33
N LEU A 97 -2.00 -2.58 0.11
CA LEU A 97 -2.79 -3.78 -0.18
C LEU A 97 -1.98 -5.08 0.00
N PHE A 98 -0.70 -5.09 -0.35
CA PHE A 98 0.17 -6.23 -0.09
C PHE A 98 0.45 -6.41 1.40
N ASP A 99 0.71 -5.33 2.16
CA ASP A 99 0.93 -5.39 3.60
C ASP A 99 -0.29 -5.90 4.37
N THR A 100 -1.49 -5.42 4.00
CA THR A 100 -2.74 -5.87 4.62
C THR A 100 -3.04 -7.34 4.32
N LYS A 101 -2.71 -7.85 3.13
CA LYS A 101 -2.81 -9.29 2.84
C LYS A 101 -1.84 -10.13 3.65
N LEU A 102 -0.62 -9.65 3.91
CA LEU A 102 0.37 -10.32 4.76
C LEU A 102 -0.07 -10.33 6.23
N LYS A 103 -0.57 -9.20 6.75
CA LYS A 103 -1.12 -9.13 8.12
C LYS A 103 -2.34 -10.02 8.31
N ASN A 104 -3.25 -10.09 7.33
CA ASN A 104 -4.41 -10.99 7.38
C ASN A 104 -4.05 -12.48 7.23
N LYS A 105 -2.81 -12.81 6.84
CA LYS A 105 -2.27 -14.18 6.86
C LYS A 105 -1.61 -14.56 8.18
N GLN A 106 -1.67 -13.72 9.23
CA GLN A 106 -1.19 -14.09 10.57
C GLN A 106 -2.07 -15.20 11.17
N ALA A 107 -1.85 -16.42 10.69
CA ALA A 107 -2.09 -17.63 11.44
C ALA A 107 -1.30 -17.55 12.76
N PRO A 108 -1.72 -18.26 13.83
CA PRO A 108 -0.91 -18.36 15.04
C PRO A 108 0.51 -18.79 14.65
N ASN A 109 1.52 -18.03 15.10
CA ASN A 109 2.94 -18.25 14.76
C ASN A 109 3.27 -19.75 14.78
N GLN A 110 3.61 -20.28 13.61
CA GLN A 110 3.88 -21.70 13.39
C GLN A 110 5.17 -22.13 14.12
N TYR A 111 6.11 -21.19 14.23
CA TYR A 111 7.42 -21.40 14.83
C TYR A 111 7.67 -20.44 16.00
N ASP A 112 8.50 -20.89 16.94
CA ASP A 112 8.96 -20.09 18.06
C ASP A 112 10.11 -19.16 17.65
N ALA A 113 10.99 -19.63 16.76
CA ALA A 113 12.02 -18.80 16.16
C ALA A 113 12.44 -19.24 14.75
N PHE A 114 12.74 -18.26 13.90
CA PHE A 114 13.46 -18.47 12.65
C PHE A 114 14.96 -18.30 12.88
N ILE A 115 15.78 -19.21 12.35
CA ILE A 115 17.25 -19.15 12.45
C ILE A 115 17.84 -18.71 11.12
N SER A 116 18.43 -17.51 11.12
CA SER A 116 19.18 -16.97 9.99
C SER A 116 20.67 -17.20 10.22
N TYR A 117 21.31 -17.98 9.35
CA TYR A 117 22.73 -18.35 9.44
C TYR A 117 23.34 -18.52 8.05
N ASN A 118 24.68 -18.57 7.99
CA ASN A 118 25.40 -18.84 6.75
C ASN A 118 25.63 -20.35 6.60
N THR A 119 25.68 -20.86 5.37
CA THR A 119 25.96 -22.29 5.10
C THR A 119 27.26 -22.79 5.74
N HIS A 120 28.27 -21.94 5.90
CA HIS A 120 29.52 -22.31 6.59
C HIS A 120 29.29 -22.61 8.08
N ASP A 121 28.32 -21.95 8.69
CA ASP A 121 27.98 -22.09 10.12
C ASP A 121 26.91 -23.17 10.37
N GLU A 122 26.40 -23.80 9.32
CA GLU A 122 25.35 -24.82 9.40
C GLU A 122 25.71 -25.95 10.36
N SER A 123 26.98 -26.37 10.32
CA SER A 123 27.45 -27.46 11.17
C SER A 123 27.28 -27.17 12.66
N TRP A 124 27.52 -25.93 13.09
CA TRP A 124 27.30 -25.50 14.48
C TRP A 124 25.81 -25.39 14.78
N VAL A 125 25.02 -24.83 13.86
CA VAL A 125 23.57 -24.67 14.06
C VAL A 125 22.89 -26.03 14.26
N ILE A 126 23.19 -27.02 13.42
CA ILE A 126 22.56 -28.34 13.46
C ILE A 126 23.07 -29.19 14.63
N LYS A 127 24.34 -29.05 15.03
CA LYS A 127 24.94 -29.90 16.09
C LYS A 127 24.79 -29.31 17.49
N GLU A 128 24.81 -27.99 17.63
CA GLU A 128 24.79 -27.31 18.93
C GLU A 128 23.44 -26.64 19.19
N LEU A 129 23.02 -25.73 18.31
CA LEU A 129 21.84 -24.87 18.56
C LEU A 129 20.52 -25.63 18.48
N VAL A 130 20.32 -26.42 17.43
CA VAL A 130 19.06 -27.15 17.19
C VAL A 130 18.78 -28.17 18.30
N PRO A 131 19.73 -29.05 18.71
CA PRO A 131 19.46 -30.01 19.79
C PRO A 131 19.15 -29.32 21.11
N LYS A 132 19.86 -28.23 21.42
CA LYS A 132 19.65 -27.46 22.66
C LYS A 132 18.29 -26.77 22.71
N LEU A 133 17.76 -26.30 21.58
CA LEU A 133 16.50 -25.56 21.56
C LEU A 133 15.28 -26.45 21.23
N GLU A 134 15.37 -27.34 20.24
CA GLU A 134 14.26 -28.22 19.85
C GLU A 134 14.15 -29.43 20.80
N ALA A 135 15.24 -30.17 21.02
CA ALA A 135 15.17 -31.43 21.77
C ALA A 135 15.09 -31.22 23.29
N GLU A 136 15.90 -30.31 23.84
CA GLU A 136 15.93 -30.10 25.30
C GLU A 136 14.85 -29.14 25.82
N LYS A 137 14.43 -28.16 25.00
CA LYS A 137 13.52 -27.08 25.43
C LYS A 137 12.17 -27.11 24.74
N GLY A 138 12.01 -27.92 23.69
CA GLY A 138 10.75 -28.10 22.97
C GLY A 138 10.36 -26.91 22.10
N PHE A 139 11.30 -26.04 21.72
CA PHE A 139 11.01 -24.96 20.78
C PHE A 139 10.85 -25.50 19.36
N ARG A 140 9.97 -24.88 18.58
CA ARG A 140 9.79 -25.16 17.15
C ARG A 140 10.60 -24.15 16.35
N LEU A 141 11.66 -24.59 15.68
CA LEU A 141 12.51 -23.71 14.88
C LEU A 141 12.16 -23.80 13.40
N CYS A 142 12.33 -22.69 12.69
CA CYS A 142 12.31 -22.64 11.23
C CYS A 142 13.75 -22.49 10.72
N LEU A 143 14.20 -23.42 9.87
CA LEU A 143 15.52 -23.40 9.25
C LEU A 143 15.41 -23.39 7.72
N HIS A 144 16.25 -22.59 7.08
CA HIS A 144 16.16 -22.42 5.62
C HIS A 144 16.45 -23.69 4.81
N HIS A 145 17.31 -24.61 5.27
CA HIS A 145 17.58 -25.87 4.57
C HIS A 145 16.48 -26.94 4.75
N ARG A 146 15.61 -26.80 5.76
CA ARG A 146 14.60 -27.80 6.13
C ARG A 146 13.18 -27.37 5.77
N ASP A 147 12.85 -26.13 6.08
CA ASP A 147 11.47 -25.64 6.13
C ASP A 147 11.10 -24.73 4.95
N PHE A 148 12.06 -24.36 4.09
CA PHE A 148 11.78 -23.53 2.92
C PHE A 148 11.09 -24.32 1.82
N GLU A 149 10.12 -23.68 1.17
CA GLU A 149 9.36 -24.28 0.08
C GLU A 149 10.19 -24.28 -1.21
N PRO A 150 10.47 -25.46 -1.81
CA PRO A 150 11.17 -25.54 -3.08
C PRO A 150 10.39 -24.89 -4.22
N GLY A 151 11.08 -24.17 -5.09
CA GLY A 151 10.48 -23.49 -6.25
C GLY A 151 9.92 -22.09 -5.95
N LYS A 152 9.92 -21.66 -4.69
CA LYS A 152 9.55 -20.30 -4.29
C LYS A 152 10.78 -19.36 -4.24
N PRO A 153 10.67 -18.08 -4.62
CA PRO A 153 11.76 -17.12 -4.48
C PRO A 153 12.27 -17.06 -3.04
N ILE A 154 13.60 -17.06 -2.89
CA ILE A 154 14.26 -17.14 -1.58
C ILE A 154 13.88 -15.98 -0.64
N ILE A 155 13.65 -14.78 -1.19
CA ILE A 155 13.19 -13.61 -0.44
C ILE A 155 11.79 -13.81 0.13
N GLU A 156 10.89 -14.46 -0.61
CA GLU A 156 9.56 -14.76 -0.12
C GLU A 156 9.60 -15.85 0.97
N ASN A 157 10.44 -16.89 0.80
CA ASN A 157 10.66 -17.91 1.84
C ASN A 157 11.18 -17.30 3.15
N ILE A 158 12.15 -16.39 3.07
CA ILE A 158 12.67 -15.67 4.25
C ILE A 158 11.57 -14.82 4.89
N THR A 159 10.81 -14.09 4.08
CA THR A 159 9.71 -13.25 4.55
C THR A 159 8.67 -14.07 5.31
N ASP A 160 8.24 -15.21 4.74
CA ASP A 160 7.26 -16.08 5.37
C ASP A 160 7.82 -16.75 6.64
N ALA A 161 9.09 -17.16 6.65
CA ALA A 161 9.72 -17.72 7.83
C ALA A 161 9.80 -16.73 8.99
N ILE A 162 10.09 -15.45 8.68
CA ILE A 162 10.09 -14.35 9.65
C ILE A 162 8.68 -14.14 10.20
N TYR A 163 7.68 -13.94 9.33
CA TYR A 163 6.31 -13.64 9.76
C TYR A 163 5.60 -14.84 10.40
N GLY A 164 6.04 -16.06 10.09
CA GLY A 164 5.57 -17.30 10.71
C GLY A 164 6.24 -17.61 12.05
N SER A 165 7.25 -16.84 12.47
CA SER A 165 8.01 -17.04 13.70
C SER A 165 7.80 -15.92 14.73
N ARG A 166 7.81 -16.25 16.02
CA ARG A 166 7.73 -15.22 17.08
C ARG A 166 8.99 -14.38 17.21
N LYS A 167 10.16 -15.00 17.05
CA LYS A 167 11.47 -14.36 17.13
C LYS A 167 12.30 -14.74 15.91
N THR A 168 13.33 -13.94 15.61
CA THR A 168 14.35 -14.25 14.63
C THR A 168 15.70 -14.26 15.33
N ILE A 169 16.44 -15.36 15.24
CA ILE A 169 17.81 -15.49 15.72
C ILE A 169 18.74 -15.33 14.52
N CYS A 170 19.62 -14.35 14.55
CA CYS A 170 20.68 -14.20 13.56
C CYS A 170 22.00 -14.70 14.15
N VAL A 171 22.57 -15.71 13.50
CA VAL A 171 23.86 -16.30 13.83
C VAL A 171 24.93 -15.56 13.01
N ILE A 172 25.69 -14.70 13.68
CA ILE A 172 26.63 -13.76 13.08
C ILE A 172 28.05 -14.34 13.13
N SER A 173 28.66 -14.41 11.95
CA SER A 173 30.06 -14.72 11.68
C SER A 173 30.60 -13.76 10.61
N HIS A 174 31.91 -13.69 10.40
CA HIS A 174 32.57 -13.03 9.28
C HIS A 174 31.99 -13.55 7.96
N LYS A 175 31.78 -14.87 7.82
CA LYS A 175 31.17 -15.46 6.61
C LYS A 175 29.72 -15.03 6.41
N TYR A 176 28.95 -14.92 7.49
CA TYR A 176 27.61 -14.35 7.47
C TYR A 176 27.62 -12.90 6.95
N LEU A 177 28.55 -12.08 7.43
CA LEU A 177 28.72 -10.69 6.98
C LEU A 177 29.25 -10.58 5.54
N GLU A 178 30.11 -11.48 5.10
CA GLU A 178 30.70 -11.51 3.75
C GLU A 178 29.75 -12.03 2.67
N SER A 179 28.78 -12.89 3.02
CA SER A 179 27.91 -13.52 2.05
C SER A 179 26.94 -12.54 1.36
N GLU A 180 26.54 -12.85 0.11
CA GLU A 180 25.67 -12.02 -0.76
C GLU A 180 24.40 -11.52 -0.06
N TRP A 181 23.98 -12.22 0.98
CA TRP A 181 22.90 -11.91 1.88
C TRP A 181 23.05 -10.55 2.58
N CYS A 182 24.26 -10.04 2.86
CA CYS A 182 24.44 -8.75 3.54
C CYS A 182 24.24 -7.52 2.62
N SER A 183 24.37 -7.65 1.29
CA SER A 183 24.69 -6.47 0.49
C SER A 183 23.51 -5.64 -0.03
N ARG A 184 22.27 -6.17 -0.13
CA ARG A 184 21.10 -5.33 -0.52
C ARG A 184 19.70 -5.89 -0.19
N GLU A 185 19.49 -7.20 -0.11
CA GLU A 185 18.11 -7.76 0.04
C GLU A 185 17.73 -8.13 1.49
N ILE A 186 18.65 -8.59 2.34
CA ILE A 186 18.45 -8.63 3.81
C ILE A 186 18.24 -7.21 4.37
N GLN A 187 18.72 -6.18 3.69
CA GLN A 187 18.52 -4.79 4.10
C GLN A 187 17.05 -4.33 3.98
N VAL A 188 16.26 -4.92 3.09
CA VAL A 188 14.83 -4.60 2.91
C VAL A 188 13.94 -5.49 3.77
N ALA A 189 14.25 -6.80 3.88
CA ALA A 189 13.54 -7.72 4.78
C ALA A 189 13.81 -7.42 6.27
N SER A 190 15.05 -7.06 6.62
CA SER A 190 15.37 -6.55 7.96
C SER A 190 14.73 -5.20 8.22
N PHE A 191 14.50 -4.35 7.21
CA PHE A 191 13.86 -3.04 7.42
C PHE A 191 12.45 -3.21 7.98
N ARG A 192 11.63 -4.13 7.46
CA ARG A 192 10.30 -4.44 8.04
C ARG A 192 10.38 -4.94 9.50
N LEU A 193 11.39 -5.74 9.81
CA LEU A 193 11.67 -6.27 11.16
C LEU A 193 12.18 -5.20 12.15
N PHE A 194 12.87 -4.16 11.64
CA PHE A 194 13.38 -3.01 12.39
C PHE A 194 12.38 -1.85 12.49
N ASP A 195 11.49 -1.69 11.52
CA ASP A 195 10.56 -0.56 11.38
C ASP A 195 9.29 -0.77 12.23
N GLU A 196 8.82 -2.01 12.42
CA GLU A 196 7.67 -2.32 13.28
C GLU A 196 8.00 -2.38 14.80
N GLN A 197 9.27 -2.20 15.19
CA GLN A 197 9.71 -1.89 16.57
C GLN A 197 9.27 -2.86 17.68
N LYS A 198 9.15 -4.15 17.39
CA LYS A 198 8.92 -5.20 18.41
C LYS A 198 10.22 -5.92 18.75
N ASP A 199 10.39 -6.36 20.01
CA ASP A 199 11.60 -7.03 20.53
C ASP A 199 11.78 -8.46 19.97
N VAL A 200 11.79 -8.61 18.65
CA VAL A 200 11.73 -9.92 17.98
C VAL A 200 13.09 -10.44 17.48
N LEU A 201 14.16 -9.65 17.59
CA LEU A 201 15.48 -10.00 17.04
C LEU A 201 16.49 -10.36 18.14
N ILE A 202 17.15 -11.51 17.99
CA ILE A 202 18.21 -11.98 18.88
C ILE A 202 19.49 -12.17 18.04
N LEU A 203 20.57 -11.49 18.43
CA LEU A 203 21.87 -11.64 17.78
C LEU A 203 22.74 -12.64 18.56
N VAL A 204 23.27 -13.64 17.87
CA VAL A 204 24.21 -14.63 18.39
C VAL A 204 25.51 -14.52 17.61
N PHE A 205 26.60 -14.12 18.24
CA PHE A 205 27.93 -14.06 17.63
C PHE A 205 28.64 -15.39 17.83
N LEU A 206 29.01 -16.06 16.74
CA LEU A 206 29.81 -17.30 16.80
C LEU A 206 31.30 -17.04 17.00
N GLU A 207 31.75 -15.84 16.66
CA GLU A 207 33.13 -15.43 16.75
C GLU A 207 33.22 -13.97 17.17
N ASP A 208 34.38 -13.59 17.71
CA ASP A 208 34.63 -12.21 18.10
C ASP A 208 34.96 -11.38 16.86
N ILE A 209 33.99 -10.55 16.46
CA ILE A 209 34.12 -9.67 15.30
C ILE A 209 34.51 -8.27 15.78
N PRO A 210 35.66 -7.73 15.33
CA PRO A 210 36.09 -6.39 15.72
C PRO A 210 35.08 -5.31 15.31
N SER A 211 34.80 -4.38 16.22
CA SER A 211 33.88 -3.26 15.98
C SER A 211 34.15 -2.40 14.72
N PRO A 212 35.39 -2.27 14.20
CA PRO A 212 35.63 -1.57 12.94
C PRO A 212 34.99 -2.26 11.73
N GLN A 213 35.04 -3.59 11.63
CA GLN A 213 34.43 -4.35 10.52
C GLN A 213 32.89 -4.30 10.57
N LEU A 214 32.34 -4.13 11.77
CA LEU A 214 30.90 -3.93 11.98
C LEU A 214 30.44 -2.48 11.67
N SER A 215 31.38 -1.55 11.48
CA SER A 215 31.05 -0.13 11.26
C SER A 215 30.49 0.15 9.87
N ASP A 216 30.84 -0.69 8.88
CA ASP A 216 30.26 -0.70 7.54
C ASP A 216 28.77 -1.10 7.56
N TYR A 217 28.36 -1.78 8.63
CA TYR A 217 26.99 -2.24 8.87
C TYR A 217 26.28 -1.37 9.92
N HIS A 218 25.99 -0.12 9.59
CA HIS A 218 25.43 0.90 10.51
C HIS A 218 24.23 0.43 11.37
N ARG A 219 23.35 -0.42 10.85
CA ARG A 219 22.19 -0.97 11.59
C ARG A 219 22.61 -1.99 12.65
N ILE A 220 23.52 -2.90 12.32
CA ILE A 220 24.10 -3.86 13.27
C ILE A 220 24.84 -3.10 14.37
N ARG A 221 25.59 -2.05 14.02
CA ARG A 221 26.25 -1.16 14.99
C ARG A 221 25.27 -0.52 15.99
N LYS A 222 24.06 -0.11 15.54
CA LYS A 222 23.04 0.46 16.43
C LYS A 222 22.50 -0.57 17.43
N LEU A 223 22.33 -1.82 17.00
CA LEU A 223 21.94 -2.93 17.89
C LEU A 223 23.05 -3.30 18.86
N LEU A 224 24.29 -3.39 18.38
CA LEU A 224 25.45 -3.68 19.22
C LEU A 224 25.68 -2.63 20.31
N LYS A 225 25.46 -1.35 19.99
CA LYS A 225 25.50 -0.26 20.99
C LYS A 225 24.50 -0.47 22.13
N LYS A 226 23.39 -1.18 21.89
CA LYS A 226 22.40 -1.51 22.91
C LYS A 226 22.75 -2.77 23.73
N LYS A 227 23.87 -3.46 23.43
CA LYS A 227 24.32 -4.67 24.13
C LYS A 227 23.29 -5.82 24.15
N THR A 228 22.45 -5.89 23.12
CA THR A 228 21.41 -6.93 22.95
C THR A 228 21.93 -8.07 22.07
N TYR A 229 23.05 -8.68 22.46
CA TYR A 229 23.60 -9.85 21.76
C TYR A 229 24.19 -10.87 22.74
N LEU A 230 24.24 -12.10 22.30
CA LEU A 230 24.92 -13.20 22.96
C LEU A 230 26.18 -13.54 22.16
N SER A 231 27.29 -13.78 22.85
CA SER A 231 28.55 -14.20 22.23
C SER A 231 28.87 -15.62 22.66
N TRP A 232 29.08 -16.50 21.69
CA TRP A 232 29.48 -17.88 21.89
C TRP A 232 30.94 -18.02 22.35
N PRO A 233 31.92 -17.28 21.79
CA PRO A 233 33.29 -17.27 22.33
C PRO A 233 33.36 -16.84 23.80
N GLN A 234 32.55 -15.85 24.19
CA GLN A 234 32.45 -15.36 25.57
C GLN A 234 31.66 -16.30 26.49
N ALA A 235 30.95 -17.28 25.93
CA ALA A 235 30.29 -18.31 26.73
C ALA A 235 31.30 -19.26 27.40
N GLY A 236 32.53 -19.35 26.86
CA GLY A 236 33.71 -19.95 27.50
C GLY A 236 33.42 -21.24 28.28
N GLU A 237 33.84 -21.27 29.54
CA GLU A 237 33.69 -22.41 30.47
C GLU A 237 32.24 -22.65 30.93
N HIS A 238 31.29 -21.77 30.58
CA HIS A 238 29.90 -21.81 31.05
C HIS A 238 28.88 -21.70 29.91
N PRO A 239 28.83 -22.68 28.98
CA PRO A 239 27.87 -22.71 27.88
C PRO A 239 26.41 -22.74 28.36
N GLU A 240 26.15 -23.28 29.54
CA GLU A 240 24.81 -23.33 30.14
C GLU A 240 24.19 -21.95 30.36
N LEU A 241 25.01 -20.95 30.71
CA LEU A 241 24.54 -19.58 30.90
C LEU A 241 24.11 -18.94 29.58
N PHE A 242 24.85 -19.24 28.50
CA PHE A 242 24.50 -18.80 27.16
C PHE A 242 23.13 -19.36 26.74
N TRP A 243 22.92 -20.67 26.89
CA TRP A 243 21.66 -21.31 26.54
C TRP A 243 20.50 -20.82 27.39
N ALA A 244 20.71 -20.61 28.69
CA ALA A 244 19.69 -20.06 29.58
C ALA A 244 19.23 -18.66 29.14
N LYS A 245 20.19 -17.77 28.82
CA LYS A 245 19.88 -16.42 28.32
C LYS A 245 19.19 -16.44 26.96
N LEU A 246 19.63 -17.32 26.05
CA LEU A 246 18.98 -17.49 24.74
C LEU A 246 17.53 -17.96 24.89
N CYS A 247 17.29 -18.96 25.75
CA CYS A 247 15.94 -19.44 26.05
C CYS A 247 15.07 -18.36 26.71
N GLN A 248 15.65 -17.53 27.59
CA GLN A 248 14.95 -16.42 28.21
C GLN A 248 14.53 -15.39 27.16
N ALA A 249 15.45 -14.99 26.28
CA ALA A 249 15.17 -14.05 25.20
C ALA A 249 14.06 -14.56 24.25
N LEU A 250 14.01 -15.87 24.00
CA LEU A 250 12.94 -16.50 23.21
C LEU A 250 11.57 -16.51 23.89
N LYS A 251 11.54 -16.54 25.23
CA LYS A 251 10.31 -16.58 26.04
C LYS A 251 9.74 -15.19 26.34
N THR A 252 10.56 -14.15 26.36
CA THR A 252 10.11 -12.77 26.63
C THR A 252 9.06 -12.35 25.60
N ARG A 253 7.81 -12.18 26.07
CA ARG A 253 6.70 -11.64 25.28
C ARG A 253 6.78 -10.11 25.23
N GLU A 254 6.21 -9.53 24.19
CA GLU A 254 6.28 -8.12 23.78
C GLU A 254 5.63 -7.12 24.77
N ASP A 255 5.98 -7.14 26.05
CA ASP A 255 5.55 -6.08 26.98
C ASP A 255 6.62 -5.01 27.13
N LEU A 256 6.23 -3.80 26.68
CA LEU A 256 6.94 -2.52 26.69
C LEU A 256 7.27 -1.96 28.09
N SER A 257 7.40 -2.80 29.12
CA SER A 257 7.82 -2.36 30.46
C SER A 257 9.31 -2.59 30.64
N GLU A 258 10.09 -1.54 30.34
CA GLU A 258 11.44 -1.14 30.78
C GLU A 258 12.51 -2.11 31.34
N ASP A 259 12.32 -3.43 31.42
CA ASP A 259 13.38 -4.38 31.77
C ASP A 259 14.03 -4.92 30.49
N ARG A 260 14.83 -4.07 29.85
CA ARG A 260 15.68 -4.48 28.72
C ARG A 260 16.63 -5.58 29.20
N LEU A 261 16.40 -6.80 28.73
CA LEU A 261 17.26 -7.94 29.03
C LEU A 261 18.69 -7.65 28.53
N LEU A 262 19.62 -7.38 29.44
CA LEU A 262 21.03 -7.20 29.11
C LEU A 262 21.63 -8.58 28.82
N LEU A 263 21.81 -8.88 27.54
CA LEU A 263 22.28 -10.19 27.07
C LEU A 263 23.80 -10.38 27.25
N THR A 264 24.58 -9.31 27.44
CA THR A 264 26.05 -9.44 27.56
C THR A 264 26.48 -10.28 28.76
N VAL A 265 27.33 -11.27 28.51
CA VAL A 265 28.19 -11.91 29.51
C VAL A 265 29.45 -11.05 29.56
N GLY A 266 29.59 -10.24 30.60
CA GLY A 266 30.80 -9.47 30.85
C GLY A 266 31.32 -9.85 32.22
N ASP A 267 32.61 -10.19 32.29
CA ASP A 267 33.36 -10.33 33.53
C ASP A 267 33.08 -9.13 34.42
N ARG A 268 32.60 -9.37 35.65
CA ARG A 268 32.74 -8.35 36.68
C ARG A 268 34.23 -8.32 37.07
N PRO A 269 34.83 -7.14 37.23
CA PRO A 269 36.06 -7.04 38.00
C PRO A 269 35.83 -7.49 39.45
#